data_AF-A0A066WJ81-F1
#
_entry.id   AF-A0A066WJ81-F1
#
_cell.length_a   1.000
_cell.length_b   1.000
_cell.length_c   1.000
_cell.angle_alpha   90.00
_cell.angle_beta   90.00
_cell.angle_gamma   90.00
#
_symmetry.space_group_name_H-M   'P 1'
#
loop_
_entity.id
_entity.type
_entity.pdbx_description
1 polymer ?
#
loop_
_entity_poly.entity_id
_entity_poly.type
_entity_poly.pdbx_seq_one_letter_code
_entity_poly.pdbx_strand_id
1 'polypeptide(L)' 'MSVIHLAQTLTYLKLGNYKLGLLINFNEVLLKNGIRRVVNNL' A
#
# COMPACT_ATOMS: atom_id res chain seq x y z
N MET A 1 0.40 10.66 2.58
CA MET A 1 0.39 9.41 1.79
C MET A 1 0.07 9.77 0.34
N SER A 2 1.07 9.76 -0.55
CA SER A 2 0.93 10.25 -1.93
C SER A 2 0.64 9.12 -2.93
N VAL A 3 0.17 9.48 -4.12
CA VAL A 3 -0.12 8.55 -5.22
C VAL A 3 1.12 7.73 -5.60
N ILE A 4 2.32 8.30 -5.44
CA ILE A 4 3.58 7.61 -5.77
C ILE A 4 3.86 6.42 -4.85
N HIS A 5 3.55 6.50 -3.55
CA HIS A 5 3.74 5.38 -2.63
C HIS A 5 2.78 4.22 -2.97
N LEU A 6 1.55 4.54 -3.37
CA LEU A 6 0.59 3.52 -3.84
C LEU A 6 1.09 2.84 -5.13
N ALA A 7 1.56 3.63 -6.10
CA ALA A 7 2.07 3.12 -7.36
C ALA A 7 3.30 2.22 -7.15
N GLN A 8 4.23 2.62 -6.28
CA GLN A 8 5.39 1.80 -5.90
C GLN A 8 4.97 0.47 -5.26
N THR A 9 4.07 0.50 -4.27
CA THR A 9 3.56 -0.74 -3.66
C THR A 9 2.92 -1.64 -4.70
N LEU A 10 2.11 -1.09 -5.61
CA LEU A 10 1.48 -1.88 -6.66
C LEU A 10 2.51 -2.52 -7.61
N THR A 11 3.59 -1.80 -7.95
CA THR A 11 4.70 -2.35 -8.74
C THR A 11 5.37 -3.52 -8.03
N TYR A 12 5.69 -3.39 -6.74
CA TYR A 12 6.30 -4.48 -5.98
C TYR A 12 5.37 -5.69 -5.85
N LEU A 13 4.06 -5.48 -5.67
CA LEU A 13 3.07 -6.55 -5.65
C LEU A 13 3.02 -7.30 -7.00
N LYS A 14 3.08 -6.58 -8.12
CA LYS A 14 3.14 -7.18 -9.46
C LYS A 14 4.42 -7.97 -9.68
N LEU A 15 5.58 -7.39 -9.33
CA LEU A 15 6.88 -8.05 -9.48
C LEU A 15 7.00 -9.31 -8.63
N GLY A 16 6.44 -9.29 -7.41
CA GLY A 16 6.41 -10.45 -6.52
C GLY A 16 5.23 -11.40 -6.72
N ASN A 17 4.35 -11.13 -7.69
CA ASN A 17 3.11 -11.88 -7.92
C ASN A 17 2.23 -12.04 -6.66
N TYR A 18 2.19 -11.01 -5.81
CA TYR A 18 1.36 -10.97 -4.60
C TYR A 18 0.03 -10.29 -4.89
N LYS A 19 -1.08 -10.87 -4.40
CA LYS A 19 -2.44 -10.34 -4.65
C LYS A 19 -2.83 -9.15 -3.76
N LEU A 20 -2.18 -9.01 -2.61
CA LEU A 20 -2.51 -8.03 -1.58
C LEU A 20 -1.25 -7.43 -0.96
N GLY A 21 -1.31 -6.15 -0.62
CA GLY A 21 -0.27 -5.46 0.14
C GLY A 21 -0.84 -4.47 1.15
N LEU A 22 -0.02 -4.10 2.13
CA LEU A 22 -0.35 -3.10 3.13
C LEU A 22 0.60 -1.91 2.99
N LEU A 23 0.03 -0.72 2.84
CA LEU A 23 0.77 0.54 2.83
C LEU A 23 0.45 1.26 4.14
N ILE A 24 1.48 1.59 4.92
CA ILE A 24 1.34 2.22 6.24
C ILE A 24 1.97 3.61 6.23
N ASN A 25 1.18 4.62 6.58
CA ASN A 25 1.64 5.97 6.85
C ASN A 25 1.78 6.17 8.38
N PHE A 26 3.01 6.34 8.86
CA PHE A 26 3.29 6.57 10.28
C PHE A 26 3.14 8.04 10.72
N ASN A 27 2.90 8.95 9.78
CA ASN A 27 2.72 10.38 10.06
C ASN A 27 1.25 10.74 10.36
N GLU A 28 0.53 9.87 11.07
CA GLU A 28 -0.87 10.07 11.46
C GLU A 28 -1.01 9.92 12.97
N VAL A 29 -1.93 10.70 13.57
CA VAL A 29 -2.19 10.66 15.03
C VAL A 29 -2.66 9.27 15.48
N LEU A 30 -3.48 8.62 14.65
CA LEU A 30 -3.92 7.25 14.88
C LEU A 30 -3.42 6.36 13.73
N LEU A 31 -2.66 5.31 14.07
CA LEU A 31 -2.08 4.40 13.07
C LEU A 31 -3.14 3.82 12.12
N LYS A 32 -4.34 3.50 12.62
CA LYS A 32 -5.44 2.95 11.82
C LYS A 32 -5.82 3.86 10.62
N ASN A 33 -5.62 5.17 10.74
CA ASN A 33 -5.91 6.14 9.68
C ASN A 33 -4.83 6.15 8.59
N GLY A 34 -3.61 5.72 8.94
CA GLY A 34 -2.48 5.62 8.03
C GLY A 34 -2.39 4.29 7.28
N ILE A 35 -3.23 3.31 7.62
CA ILE A 35 -3.20 1.98 7.00
C ILE A 35 -4.08 1.97 5.74
N ARG A 36 -3.53 1.52 4.61
CA ARG A 36 -4.27 1.25 3.37
C ARG A 36 -3.97 -0.13 2.83
N ARG A 37 -5.02 -0.84 2.40
CA ARG A 37 -4.91 -2.11 1.67
C ARG A 37 -4.79 -1.83 0.18
N VAL A 38 -3.78 -2.43 -0.45
CA VAL A 38 -3.53 -2.36 -1.89
C VAL A 38 -3.87 -3.71 -2.50
N VAL A 39 -4.62 -3.71 -3.61
CA VAL A 39 -5.10 -4.91 -4.29
C VAL A 39 -4.44 -5.02 -5.65
N ASN A 40 -3.84 -6.18 -5.94
CA ASN A 40 -3.23 -6.50 -7.21
C ASN A 40 -4.00 -7.66 -7.87
N ASN A 41 -5.00 -7.30 -8.67
CA ASN A 41 -5.78 -8.22 -9.52
C ASN A 41 -6.41 -9.40 -8.77
N LEU A 42 -7.15 -9.09 -7.70
CA LEU A 42 -7.88 -10.07 -6.86
C LEU A 42 -9.20 -10.50 -7.53
#